data_AF-A0A2W4Z702-F1
#
_entry.id   AF-A0A2W4Z702-F1
#
_cell.length_a   1.000
_cell.length_b   1.000
_cell.length_c   1.000
_cell.angle_alpha   90.00
_cell.angle_beta   90.00
_cell.angle_gamma   90.00
#
_symmetry.space_group_name_H-M   'P 1'
#
loop_
_entity.id
_entity.type
_entity.pdbx_description
1 polymer ?
#
loop_
_entity_poly.entity_id
_entity_poly.type
_entity_poly.pdbx_seq_one_letter_code
_entity_poly.pdbx_strand_id
1 'polypeptide(L)'
;MDVRVRAPGRVFTRGRGVDAEWSLDLHLQGTSNNPLLFGEARAIRGTLALSGQPFEIEDARIVFRGDPLDAQIDLTAARDTADLSARIRLTGTARDPEVTFSSDPALPEDEILPQILFGRSVEDLSGFEAAQLAASLAALSGRA
;
A
#
# COMPACT_ATOMS: atom_id res chain seq x y z
N MET A 1 -9.13 20.28 20.01
CA MET A 1 -7.69 20.33 19.72
C MET A 1 -7.50 21.06 18.41
N ASP A 2 -6.42 21.80 18.29
CA ASP A 2 -6.01 22.49 17.08
C ASP A 2 -4.47 22.49 17.07
N VAL A 3 -3.87 21.63 16.26
CA VAL A 3 -2.43 21.38 16.25
C VAL A 3 -1.94 21.26 14.81
N ARG A 4 -0.88 21.99 14.47
CA ARG A 4 -0.17 21.80 13.20
C ARG A 4 1.03 20.87 13.40
N VAL A 5 1.11 19.84 12.58
CA VAL A 5 2.21 18.88 12.55
C VAL A 5 2.92 19.04 11.23
N ARG A 6 4.19 19.49 11.29
CA ARG A 6 5.07 19.54 10.14
C ARG A 6 6.30 18.71 10.42
N ALA A 7 6.50 17.70 9.59
CA ALA A 7 7.66 16.83 9.65
C ALA A 7 8.17 16.64 8.22
N PRO A 8 9.30 17.25 7.83
CA PRO A 8 9.84 17.04 6.49
C PRO A 8 10.36 15.61 6.26
N GLY A 9 10.39 14.77 7.30
CA GLY A 9 10.83 13.37 7.29
C GLY A 9 10.85 12.78 8.69
N ARG A 10 11.50 11.61 8.84
CA ARG A 10 11.66 10.87 10.12
C ARG A 10 10.36 10.48 10.83
N VAL A 11 9.25 10.42 10.11
CA VAL A 11 8.04 9.75 10.57
C VAL A 11 8.04 8.36 9.98
N PHE A 12 7.99 7.34 10.82
CA PHE A 12 8.10 5.95 10.38
C PHE A 12 6.81 5.20 10.62
N THR A 13 6.37 4.43 9.63
CA THR A 13 5.33 3.42 9.78
C THR A 13 5.96 2.05 9.70
N ARG A 14 5.65 1.17 10.65
CA ARG A 14 6.05 -0.25 10.62
C ARG A 14 4.86 -1.12 10.97
N GLY A 15 4.47 -2.01 10.06
CA GLY A 15 3.39 -2.97 10.26
C GLY A 15 2.50 -3.14 9.05
N ARG A 16 1.71 -4.22 9.03
CA ARG A 16 0.82 -4.60 7.91
C ARG A 16 1.53 -4.61 6.55
N GLY A 17 2.78 -5.04 6.53
CA GLY A 17 3.61 -5.07 5.32
C GLY A 17 4.27 -3.74 4.97
N VAL A 18 3.93 -2.62 5.59
CA VAL A 18 4.58 -1.33 5.28
C VAL A 18 5.75 -1.09 6.23
N ASP A 19 6.92 -0.76 5.67
CA ASP A 19 8.04 -0.10 6.36
C ASP A 19 8.47 1.12 5.54
N ALA A 20 8.10 2.31 6.01
CA ALA A 20 8.27 3.53 5.23
C ALA A 20 8.57 4.75 6.09
N GLU A 21 9.34 5.67 5.52
CA GLU A 21 9.59 7.01 6.04
C GLU A 21 8.70 8.02 5.32
N TRP A 22 8.07 8.91 6.07
CA TRP A 22 7.09 9.88 5.59
C TRP A 22 7.49 11.31 5.92
N SER A 23 7.13 12.21 5.01
CA SER A 23 6.95 13.63 5.29
C SER A 23 5.47 13.92 5.56
N LEU A 24 5.19 14.86 6.47
CA LEU A 24 3.85 15.28 6.88
C LEU A 24 3.74 16.81 6.86
N ASP A 25 2.64 17.32 6.32
CA ASP A 25 2.11 18.65 6.62
C ASP A 25 0.63 18.51 6.93
N LEU A 26 0.31 18.46 8.23
CA LEU A 26 -1.02 18.12 8.72
C LEU A 26 -1.52 19.17 9.71
N HIS A 27 -2.82 19.43 9.64
CA HIS A 27 -3.57 20.20 10.62
C HIS A 27 -4.57 19.28 11.31
N LEU A 28 -4.34 19.03 12.58
CA LEU A 28 -5.16 18.20 13.44
C LEU A 28 -6.17 19.09 14.17
N GLN A 29 -7.45 18.76 14.00
CA GLN A 29 -8.57 19.43 14.66
C GLN A 29 -9.44 18.38 15.40
N GLY A 30 -10.52 18.84 16.03
CA GLY A 30 -11.49 17.95 16.69
C GLY A 30 -11.09 17.55 18.10
N THR A 31 -11.40 16.32 18.51
CA THR A 31 -11.16 15.82 19.88
C THR A 31 -10.32 14.56 19.86
N SER A 32 -9.72 14.17 20.98
CA SER A 32 -8.89 12.95 21.03
C SER A 32 -9.68 11.69 20.65
N ASN A 33 -11.01 11.71 20.81
CA ASN A 33 -11.90 10.61 20.43
C ASN A 33 -12.42 10.71 18.99
N ASN A 34 -12.30 11.88 18.37
CA ASN A 34 -12.71 12.12 16.98
C ASN A 34 -11.76 13.16 16.35
N PRO A 35 -10.54 12.75 15.99
CA PRO A 35 -9.57 13.63 15.37
C PRO A 35 -9.95 13.88 13.92
N LEU A 36 -9.83 15.13 13.48
CA LEU A 36 -9.97 15.52 12.08
C LEU A 36 -8.59 15.90 11.55
N LEU A 37 -8.20 15.36 10.41
CA LEU A 37 -6.92 15.60 9.76
C LEU A 37 -7.14 16.31 8.43
N PHE A 38 -6.35 17.36 8.21
CA PHE A 38 -6.30 18.10 6.94
C PHE A 38 -4.85 18.20 6.47
N GLY A 39 -4.60 18.10 5.17
CA GLY A 39 -3.27 18.20 4.60
C GLY A 39 -2.84 16.88 3.97
N GLU A 40 -1.55 16.57 4.02
CA GLU A 40 -1.02 15.38 3.33
C GLU A 40 0.17 14.73 4.01
N ALA A 41 0.33 13.43 3.71
CA ALA A 41 1.53 12.67 3.96
C ALA A 41 2.12 12.21 2.61
N ARG A 42 3.43 12.24 2.47
CA ARG A 42 4.14 11.65 1.31
C ARG A 42 5.24 10.72 1.77
N ALA A 43 5.35 9.55 1.15
CA ALA A 43 6.48 8.67 1.40
C ALA A 43 7.74 9.31 0.82
N ILE A 44 8.82 9.24 1.58
CA ILE A 44 10.17 9.63 1.15
C ILE A 44 10.87 8.41 0.56
N ARG A 45 10.66 7.25 1.21
CA ARG A 45 11.20 5.94 0.86
C ARG A 45 10.47 4.88 1.66
N GLY A 46 10.50 3.65 1.19
CA GLY A 46 10.00 2.52 1.97
C GLY A 46 9.69 1.32 1.10
N THR A 47 9.14 0.32 1.75
CA THR A 47 8.68 -0.91 1.10
C THR A 47 7.28 -1.28 1.54
N LEU A 48 6.56 -1.94 0.63
CA LEU A 48 5.31 -2.64 0.86
C LEU A 48 5.57 -4.13 0.66
N ALA A 49 5.48 -4.91 1.73
CA ALA A 49 5.66 -6.35 1.72
C ALA A 49 4.33 -7.09 1.51
N LEU A 50 4.28 -7.91 0.47
CA LEU A 50 3.16 -8.82 0.17
C LEU A 50 3.60 -10.26 0.23
N SER A 51 2.95 -11.07 1.07
CA SER A 51 3.38 -12.46 1.32
C SER A 51 4.88 -12.58 1.65
N GLY A 52 5.43 -11.58 2.35
CA GLY A 52 6.86 -11.52 2.68
C GLY A 52 7.78 -11.05 1.55
N GLN A 53 7.24 -10.76 0.37
CA GLN A 53 8.00 -10.20 -0.76
C GLN A 53 7.94 -8.66 -0.73
N PRO A 54 9.08 -7.96 -0.59
CA PRO A 54 9.09 -6.50 -0.56
C PRO A 54 8.95 -5.91 -1.97
N PHE A 55 8.07 -4.94 -2.10
CA PHE A 55 7.97 -4.01 -3.23
C PHE A 55 8.48 -2.65 -2.77
N GLU A 56 9.35 -2.02 -3.56
CA GLU A 56 9.85 -0.68 -3.30
C GLU A 56 8.77 0.35 -3.61
N ILE A 57 8.53 1.29 -2.69
CA ILE A 57 7.57 2.37 -2.92
C ILE A 57 8.20 3.39 -3.86
N GLU A 58 7.63 3.54 -5.06
CA GLU A 58 8.05 4.52 -6.07
C GLU A 58 7.46 5.91 -5.76
N ASP A 59 6.17 5.95 -5.45
CA ASP A 59 5.46 7.15 -5.01
C ASP A 59 4.34 6.75 -4.05
N ALA A 60 4.10 7.55 -3.02
CA ALA A 60 2.93 7.39 -2.17
C ALA A 60 2.51 8.70 -1.55
N ARG A 61 1.23 9.03 -1.71
CA ARG A 61 0.61 10.23 -1.19
C ARG A 61 -0.73 9.90 -0.54
N ILE A 62 -0.94 10.44 0.65
CA ILE A 62 -2.21 10.35 1.37
C ILE A 62 -2.70 11.78 1.62
N VAL A 63 -3.93 12.08 1.19
CA VAL A 63 -4.54 13.40 1.35
C VAL A 63 -5.71 13.33 2.32
N PHE A 64 -5.64 14.11 3.39
CA PHE A 64 -6.62 14.17 4.46
C PHE A 64 -7.52 15.40 4.31
N ARG A 65 -8.84 15.22 4.51
CA ARG A 65 -9.86 16.28 4.38
C ARG A 65 -10.93 16.21 5.47
N GLY A 66 -10.61 15.71 6.66
CA GLY A 66 -11.56 15.48 7.75
C GLY A 66 -11.29 14.15 8.43
N ASP A 67 -12.25 13.24 8.38
CA ASP A 67 -12.09 11.89 8.92
C ASP A 67 -10.89 11.20 8.24
N PRO A 68 -9.87 10.74 9.00
CA PRO A 68 -8.74 10.01 8.44
C PRO A 68 -9.11 8.74 7.67
N LEU A 69 -10.26 8.13 7.95
CA LEU A 69 -10.75 6.97 7.19
C LEU A 69 -11.23 7.35 5.78
N ASP A 70 -11.58 8.62 5.55
CA ASP A 70 -11.97 9.12 4.22
C ASP A 70 -10.77 9.70 3.45
N ALA A 71 -9.55 9.54 3.99
CA ALA A 71 -8.33 10.00 3.33
C ALA A 71 -8.15 9.32 1.97
N GLN A 72 -7.78 10.10 0.97
CA GLN A 72 -7.51 9.62 -0.38
C GLN A 72 -6.08 9.12 -0.44
N ILE A 73 -5.91 7.89 -0.93
CA ILE A 73 -4.64 7.21 -1.07
C ILE A 73 -4.29 7.16 -2.56
N ASP A 74 -3.04 7.42 -2.88
CA ASP A 74 -2.42 7.12 -4.17
C ASP A 74 -1.02 6.60 -3.88
N LEU A 75 -0.80 5.30 -4.10
CA LEU A 75 0.46 4.63 -3.84
C LEU A 75 0.81 3.73 -5.02
N THR A 76 2.06 3.81 -5.46
CA THR A 76 2.65 2.89 -6.44
C THR A 76 3.89 2.26 -5.82
N ALA A 77 3.97 0.94 -5.89
CA ALA A 77 5.14 0.17 -5.44
C ALA A 77 5.53 -0.85 -6.51
N ALA A 78 6.82 -1.07 -6.70
CA ALA A 78 7.37 -1.91 -7.75
C ALA A 78 8.30 -3.00 -7.20
N ARG A 79 8.40 -4.09 -7.95
CA ARG A 79 9.38 -5.14 -7.70
C ARG A 79 9.86 -5.72 -9.02
N ASP A 80 11.18 -5.73 -9.17
CA ASP A 80 11.84 -6.37 -10.29
C ASP A 80 12.30 -7.78 -9.92
N THR A 81 12.13 -8.71 -10.85
CA THR A 81 12.65 -10.07 -10.79
C THR A 81 13.51 -10.34 -12.03
N ALA A 82 14.09 -11.54 -12.14
CA ALA A 82 14.85 -11.91 -13.35
C ALA A 82 13.95 -11.96 -14.60
N ASP A 83 12.66 -12.24 -14.41
CA ASP A 83 11.73 -12.58 -15.49
C ASP A 83 10.73 -11.45 -15.78
N LEU A 84 10.39 -10.62 -14.79
CA LEU A 84 9.42 -9.53 -14.94
C LEU A 84 9.57 -8.40 -13.90
N SER A 85 9.13 -7.20 -14.27
CA SER A 85 8.90 -6.06 -13.39
C SER A 85 7.42 -5.96 -13.07
N ALA A 86 7.03 -6.00 -11.79
CA ALA A 86 5.64 -5.88 -11.35
C ALA A 86 5.42 -4.59 -10.57
N ARG A 87 4.30 -3.92 -10.82
CA ARG A 87 3.83 -2.77 -10.04
C ARG A 87 2.48 -3.05 -9.41
N ILE A 88 2.32 -2.54 -8.20
CA ILE A 88 1.07 -2.48 -7.46
C ILE A 88 0.67 -1.01 -7.39
N ARG A 89 -0.60 -0.73 -7.71
CA ARG A 89 -1.18 0.59 -7.54
C ARG A 89 -2.37 0.51 -6.59
N LEU A 90 -2.28 1.23 -5.48
CA LEU A 90 -3.30 1.37 -4.46
C LEU A 90 -3.90 2.77 -4.53
N THR A 91 -5.19 2.85 -4.80
CA THR A 91 -5.92 4.13 -4.89
C THR A 91 -7.24 4.09 -4.13
N GLY A 92 -7.98 5.20 -4.09
CA GLY A 92 -9.28 5.27 -3.43
C GLY A 92 -9.19 5.79 -2.00
N THR A 93 -10.23 5.53 -1.20
CA THR A 93 -10.26 6.00 0.19
C THR A 93 -9.69 4.95 1.14
N ALA A 94 -9.27 5.35 2.34
CA ALA A 94 -8.84 4.37 3.34
C ALA A 94 -9.96 3.40 3.78
N ARG A 95 -11.25 3.72 3.56
CA ARG A 95 -12.39 2.81 3.76
C ARG A 95 -12.63 1.86 2.59
N ASP A 96 -12.36 2.31 1.38
CA ASP A 96 -12.62 1.60 0.14
C ASP A 96 -11.40 1.73 -0.80
N PRO A 97 -10.32 0.99 -0.48
CA PRO A 97 -9.12 0.97 -1.31
C PRO A 97 -9.32 0.08 -2.54
N GLU A 98 -8.86 0.57 -3.69
CA GLU A 98 -8.75 -0.19 -4.93
C GLU A 98 -7.29 -0.55 -5.19
N VAL A 99 -7.03 -1.84 -5.42
CA VAL A 99 -5.69 -2.36 -5.70
C VAL A 99 -5.68 -2.90 -7.13
N THR A 100 -4.70 -2.49 -7.91
CA THR A 100 -4.45 -3.01 -9.26
C THR A 100 -3.01 -3.46 -9.43
N PHE A 101 -2.80 -4.45 -10.30
CA PHE A 101 -1.48 -4.98 -10.62
C PHE A 101 -1.15 -4.76 -12.09
N SER A 102 0.12 -4.47 -12.39
CA SER A 102 0.63 -4.38 -13.75
C SER A 102 2.04 -4.97 -13.84
N SER A 103 2.44 -5.39 -15.03
CA SER A 103 3.74 -6.04 -15.24
C SER A 103 4.37 -5.65 -16.57
N ASP A 104 5.69 -5.80 -16.64
CA ASP A 104 6.50 -5.77 -17.86
C ASP A 104 7.44 -6.99 -17.86
N PRO A 105 7.29 -7.96 -18.80
CA PRO A 105 6.31 -7.99 -19.90
C PRO A 105 4.86 -8.02 -19.40
N ALA A 106 3.93 -7.52 -20.22
CA ALA A 106 2.51 -7.46 -19.85
C ALA A 106 1.91 -8.86 -19.70
N LEU A 107 1.45 -9.18 -18.48
CA LEU A 107 0.69 -10.37 -18.13
C LEU A 107 -0.77 -10.04 -17.78
N PRO A 108 -1.69 -11.01 -17.84
CA PRO A 108 -3.00 -10.90 -17.20
C PRO A 108 -2.85 -10.56 -15.71
N GLU A 109 -3.69 -9.66 -15.20
CA GLU A 109 -3.56 -9.10 -13.85
C GLU A 109 -3.57 -10.16 -12.75
N ASP A 110 -4.40 -11.19 -12.91
CA ASP A 110 -4.55 -12.33 -12.01
C ASP A 110 -3.35 -13.29 -12.02
N GLU A 111 -2.50 -13.24 -13.04
CA GLU A 111 -1.26 -14.03 -13.10
C GLU A 111 -0.05 -13.30 -12.49
N ILE A 112 -0.08 -11.97 -12.40
CA ILE A 112 1.07 -11.15 -11.95
C ILE A 112 1.48 -11.53 -10.52
N LEU A 113 0.52 -11.52 -9.59
CA LEU A 113 0.82 -11.76 -8.19
C LEU A 113 1.32 -13.21 -7.93
N PRO A 114 0.67 -14.27 -8.45
CA PRO A 114 1.19 -15.64 -8.40
C PRO A 114 2.60 -15.77 -8.97
N GLN A 115 2.87 -15.16 -10.12
CA GLN A 115 4.18 -15.21 -10.75
C GLN A 115 5.25 -14.57 -9.85
N ILE A 116 4.92 -13.44 -9.20
CA ILE A 116 5.82 -12.76 -8.26
C ILE A 116 6.01 -13.52 -6.93
N LEU A 117 4.96 -14.17 -6.43
CA LEU A 117 4.99 -14.86 -5.13
C LEU A 117 5.57 -16.28 -5.23
N PHE A 118 5.31 -16.99 -6.33
CA PHE A 118 5.58 -18.42 -6.48
C PHE A 118 6.37 -18.77 -7.75
N GLY A 119 6.55 -17.84 -8.68
CA GLY A 119 7.26 -18.09 -9.95
C GLY A 119 6.45 -18.91 -10.98
N ARG A 120 5.14 -19.05 -10.79
CA ARG A 120 4.24 -19.85 -11.65
C ARG A 120 2.82 -19.31 -11.66
N SER A 121 2.03 -19.76 -12.63
CA SER A 121 0.62 -19.37 -12.83
C SER A 121 -0.30 -19.85 -11.70
N VAL A 122 -1.44 -19.17 -11.52
CA VAL A 122 -2.53 -19.56 -10.61
C VAL A 122 -2.97 -21.01 -10.85
N GLU A 123 -3.05 -21.41 -12.12
CA GLU A 123 -3.56 -22.73 -12.53
C GLU A 123 -2.67 -23.88 -12.03
N ASP A 124 -1.39 -23.59 -11.77
CA ASP A 124 -0.40 -24.55 -11.28
C ASP A 124 -0.23 -24.51 -9.75
N LEU A 125 -0.99 -23.67 -9.05
CA LEU A 125 -0.91 -23.56 -7.60
C LEU A 125 -1.58 -24.75 -6.90
N SER A 126 -0.91 -25.28 -5.87
CA SER A 126 -1.55 -26.20 -4.94
C SER A 126 -2.64 -25.50 -4.12
N GLY A 127 -3.56 -26.27 -3.53
CA GLY A 127 -4.64 -25.70 -2.70
C GLY A 127 -4.13 -24.87 -1.51
N PHE A 128 -2.94 -25.18 -0.98
CA PHE A 128 -2.31 -24.39 0.08
C PHE A 128 -1.82 -23.02 -0.43
N GLU A 129 -1.22 -22.98 -1.62
CA GLU A 129 -0.68 -21.75 -2.21
C GLU A 129 -1.79 -20.80 -2.66
N ALA A 130 -2.89 -21.34 -3.20
CA ALA A 130 -4.08 -20.55 -3.52
C ALA A 130 -4.66 -19.85 -2.27
N ALA A 131 -4.67 -20.53 -1.12
CA ALA A 131 -5.08 -19.92 0.14
C ALA A 131 -4.13 -18.80 0.60
N GLN A 132 -2.82 -18.98 0.42
CA GLN A 132 -1.82 -17.95 0.75
C GLN A 132 -1.93 -16.71 -0.15
N LEU A 133 -2.22 -16.89 -1.44
CA LEU A 133 -2.49 -15.80 -2.37
C LEU A 133 -3.71 -14.98 -1.92
N ALA A 134 -4.83 -15.65 -1.62
CA ALA A 134 -6.05 -15.01 -1.14
C ALA A 134 -5.83 -14.22 0.16
N ALA A 135 -5.05 -14.77 1.10
CA ALA A 135 -4.68 -14.07 2.33
C ALA A 135 -3.85 -12.81 2.07
N SER A 136 -2.97 -12.85 1.06
CA SER A 136 -2.12 -11.71 0.68
C SER A 136 -2.96 -10.57 0.07
N LEU A 137 -3.96 -10.90 -0.76
CA LEU A 137 -4.93 -9.94 -1.30
C LEU A 137 -5.86 -9.36 -0.22
N ALA A 138 -6.26 -10.17 0.77
CA ALA A 138 -7.07 -9.70 1.90
C ALA A 138 -6.29 -8.71 2.79
N ALA A 139 -4.99 -8.95 3.02
CA ALA A 139 -4.13 -8.05 3.78
C ALA A 139 -3.97 -6.67 3.11
N LEU A 140 -3.94 -6.64 1.78
CA LEU A 140 -3.90 -5.42 0.97
C LEU A 140 -5.18 -4.58 1.06
N SER A 141 -6.33 -5.24 1.00
CA SER A 141 -7.65 -4.58 1.04
C SER A 141 -8.08 -4.17 2.46
N GLY A 142 -7.25 -4.41 3.48
CA GLY A 142 -7.58 -4.10 4.87
C GLY A 142 -8.65 -5.01 5.49
N ARG A 143 -8.91 -6.17 4.89
CA ARG A 143 -9.93 -7.15 5.34
C ARG A 143 -9.37 -8.29 6.20
N ALA A 144 -8.14 -8.15 6.70
CA ALA A 144 -7.48 -9.14 7.56
C ALA A 144 -7.91 -9.03 9.03
#